data_AF-A0A173MA92-F1
#
_entry.id   AF-A0A173MA92-F1
#
_cell.length_a   1.000
_cell.length_b   1.000
_cell.length_c   1.000
_cell.angle_alpha   90.00
_cell.angle_beta   90.00
_cell.angle_gamma   90.00
#
_symmetry.space_group_name_H-M   'P 1'
#
loop_
_entity.id
_entity.type
_entity.pdbx_description
1 polymer ?
#
loop_
_entity_poly.entity_id
_entity_poly.type
_entity_poly.pdbx_seq_one_letter_code
_entity_poly.pdbx_strand_id
1 'polypeptide(L)'
;MAQFSEERLFKIRRLRKARRLHKKEPLFALQLMQEIYPGYTQEDFTDDLRPRTAPKKKKGKTLMARYGRYSRMQSLLIEFRLTGEWWYVYQASRLKERMTQPYRVQMTLAGAQREYPLPAQTPIALVEKLVTKIAVLQSWPEVEAAISAFNQYTHIS
;
A
#
# COMPACT_ATOMS: atom_id res chain seq x y z
N MET A 1 27.07 -12.98 9.36
CA MET A 1 26.51 -13.45 8.07
C MET A 1 27.26 -14.71 7.67
N ALA A 2 26.58 -15.81 7.35
CA ALA A 2 27.28 -17.03 6.95
C ALA A 2 27.93 -16.83 5.57
N GLN A 3 29.24 -17.03 5.47
CA GLN A 3 29.99 -16.95 4.22
C GLN A 3 29.67 -18.19 3.37
N PHE A 4 29.20 -17.99 2.14
CA PHE A 4 28.92 -19.11 1.24
C PHE A 4 30.23 -19.74 0.75
N SER A 5 30.25 -21.06 0.60
CA SER A 5 31.37 -21.75 -0.05
C SER A 5 31.50 -21.33 -1.52
N GLU A 6 32.72 -21.39 -2.06
CA GLU A 6 33.01 -21.01 -3.44
C GLU A 6 32.20 -21.83 -4.45
N GLU A 7 32.05 -23.14 -4.20
CA GLU A 7 31.21 -24.03 -5.01
C GLU A 7 29.75 -23.58 -5.06
N ARG A 8 29.21 -23.13 -3.92
CA ARG A 8 27.84 -22.64 -3.83
C ARG A 8 27.68 -21.33 -4.59
N LEU A 9 28.66 -20.44 -4.52
CA LEU A 9 28.67 -19.20 -5.29
C LEU A 9 28.76 -19.47 -6.79
N PHE A 10 29.60 -20.44 -7.20
CA PHE A 10 29.71 -20.86 -8.60
C PHE A 10 28.36 -21.36 -9.15
N LYS A 11 27.70 -22.29 -8.43
CA LYS A 11 26.36 -22.79 -8.81
C LYS A 11 25.33 -21.67 -8.95
N ILE A 12 25.32 -20.71 -8.02
CA ILE A 12 24.41 -19.55 -8.07
C ILE A 12 24.71 -18.67 -9.30
N ARG A 13 25.98 -18.41 -9.61
CA ARG A 13 26.39 -17.60 -10.76
C ARG A 13 26.01 -18.27 -12.08
N ARG A 14 26.29 -19.57 -12.21
CA ARG A 14 25.93 -20.41 -13.37
C ARG A 14 24.43 -20.36 -13.65
N LEU A 15 23.62 -20.66 -12.63
CA LEU A 15 22.16 -20.62 -12.72
C LEU A 15 21.62 -19.25 -13.12
N ARG A 16 22.18 -18.17 -12.58
CA ARG A 16 21.78 -16.80 -12.94
C ARG A 16 22.11 -16.47 -14.40
N LYS A 17 23.27 -16.93 -14.89
CA LYS A 17 23.70 -16.73 -16.27
C LYS A 17 22.81 -17.49 -17.25
N ALA A 18 22.54 -18.77 -16.98
CA ALA A 18 21.63 -19.60 -17.77
C ALA A 18 20.25 -18.95 -17.94
N ARG A 19 19.64 -18.52 -16.84
CA ARG A 19 18.33 -17.84 -16.86
C ARG A 19 18.34 -16.51 -17.60
N ARG A 20 19.43 -15.74 -17.46
CA ARG A 20 19.57 -14.45 -18.15
C ARG A 20 19.72 -14.63 -19.65
N LEU A 21 20.54 -15.60 -20.08
CA LEU A 21 20.72 -15.93 -21.49
C LEU A 21 19.43 -16.47 -22.08
N HIS A 22 18.76 -17.42 -21.43
CA HIS A 22 17.47 -17.95 -21.89
C HIS A 22 16.40 -16.87 -22.05
N LYS A 23 16.43 -15.82 -21.21
CA LYS A 23 15.50 -14.67 -21.37
C LYS A 23 15.86 -13.76 -22.54
N LYS A 24 17.14 -13.63 -22.89
CA LYS A 24 17.61 -12.72 -23.96
C LYS A 24 17.62 -13.40 -25.33
N GLU A 25 18.20 -14.58 -25.40
CA GLU A 25 18.53 -15.33 -26.62
C GLU A 25 18.23 -16.82 -26.40
N PRO A 26 16.94 -17.22 -26.30
CA PRO A 26 16.56 -18.57 -25.89
C PRO A 26 17.12 -19.68 -26.78
N LEU A 27 17.22 -19.45 -28.10
CA LEU A 27 17.69 -20.44 -29.07
C LEU A 27 19.18 -20.75 -28.93
N PHE A 28 19.99 -19.77 -28.54
CA PHE A 28 21.45 -19.90 -28.44
C PHE A 28 21.94 -20.04 -26.99
N ALA A 29 21.04 -19.92 -26.00
CA ALA A 29 21.40 -19.87 -24.60
C ALA A 29 22.18 -21.10 -24.11
N LEU A 30 21.86 -22.31 -24.60
CA LEU A 30 22.62 -23.52 -24.27
C LEU A 30 24.05 -23.45 -24.83
N GLN A 31 24.19 -23.14 -26.12
CA GLN A 31 25.48 -23.08 -26.79
C GLN A 31 26.39 -22.04 -26.13
N LEU A 32 25.84 -20.85 -25.84
CA LEU A 32 26.56 -19.79 -25.11
C LEU A 32 26.92 -20.22 -23.68
N MET A 33 26.11 -21.05 -23.02
CA MET A 33 26.47 -21.61 -21.71
C MET A 33 27.60 -22.64 -21.81
N GLN A 34 27.63 -23.45 -22.89
CA GLN A 34 28.70 -24.42 -23.15
C GLN A 34 30.03 -23.74 -23.47
N GLU A 35 30.01 -22.60 -24.16
CA GLU A 35 31.20 -21.79 -24.42
C GLU A 35 31.80 -21.19 -23.13
N ILE A 36 30.95 -20.79 -22.19
CA ILE A 36 31.38 -20.15 -20.92
C ILE A 36 31.78 -21.19 -19.87
N TYR A 37 31.09 -22.33 -19.85
CA TYR A 37 31.28 -23.41 -18.88
C TYR A 37 31.59 -24.72 -19.62
N PRO A 38 32.87 -25.07 -19.79
CA PRO A 38 33.26 -26.33 -20.41
C PRO A 38 32.63 -27.52 -19.67
N GLY A 39 32.00 -28.43 -20.42
CA GLY A 39 31.31 -29.59 -19.87
C GLY A 39 29.87 -29.34 -19.39
N TYR A 40 29.32 -28.14 -19.61
CA TYR A 40 27.93 -27.86 -19.29
C TYR A 40 26.97 -28.64 -20.20
N THR A 41 26.07 -29.42 -19.60
CA THR A 41 25.19 -30.33 -20.32
C THR A 41 23.80 -29.74 -20.58
N GLN A 42 23.05 -30.37 -21.48
CA GLN A 42 21.64 -30.04 -21.68
C GLN A 42 20.80 -30.30 -20.42
N GLU A 43 21.16 -31.32 -19.63
CA GLU A 43 20.51 -31.64 -18.37
C GLU A 43 20.74 -30.55 -17.32
N ASP A 44 21.98 -30.05 -17.19
CA ASP A 44 22.29 -28.91 -16.33
C ASP A 44 21.48 -27.66 -16.71
N PHE A 45 21.34 -27.40 -18.02
CA PHE A 45 20.61 -26.25 -18.52
C PHE A 45 19.12 -26.32 -18.16
N THR A 46 18.51 -27.48 -18.39
CA THR A 46 17.10 -27.69 -18.06
C THR A 46 16.86 -27.64 -16.54
N ASP A 47 17.75 -28.18 -15.70
CA ASP A 47 17.64 -28.05 -14.23
C ASP A 47 17.82 -26.60 -13.76
N ASP A 48 18.79 -25.85 -14.31
CA ASP A 48 19.03 -24.46 -13.93
C ASP A 48 17.83 -23.55 -14.30
N LEU A 49 17.12 -23.86 -15.40
CA LEU A 49 15.89 -23.17 -15.80
C LEU A 49 14.67 -23.54 -14.95
N ARG A 50 14.67 -24.70 -14.29
CA ARG A 50 13.54 -25.16 -13.50
C ARG A 50 13.22 -24.17 -12.36
N PRO A 51 11.96 -23.72 -12.24
CA PRO A 51 11.54 -22.94 -11.07
C PRO A 51 11.58 -23.84 -9.83
N ARG A 52 12.48 -23.53 -8.89
CA ARG A 52 12.66 -24.29 -7.63
C ARG A 52 11.67 -23.90 -6.53
N THR A 53 10.97 -22.78 -6.68
CA THR A 53 9.97 -22.29 -5.74
C THR A 53 8.74 -21.80 -6.48
N ALA A 54 7.57 -22.12 -5.95
CA ALA A 54 6.32 -21.57 -6.45
C ALA A 54 6.37 -20.04 -6.38
N PRO A 55 5.87 -19.32 -7.41
CA PRO A 55 5.82 -17.87 -7.36
C PRO A 55 5.00 -17.43 -6.15
N LYS A 56 5.56 -16.50 -5.34
CA LYS A 56 4.83 -15.94 -4.21
C LYS A 56 3.54 -15.29 -4.72
N LYS A 57 2.38 -15.75 -4.25
CA LYS A 57 1.10 -15.09 -4.51
C LYS A 57 1.18 -13.66 -3.96
N LYS A 58 1.12 -12.66 -4.84
CA LYS A 58 1.00 -11.27 -4.42
C LYS A 58 -0.37 -11.13 -3.74
N LYS A 59 -0.40 -10.75 -2.46
CA LYS A 59 -1.66 -10.38 -1.81
C LYS A 59 -2.24 -9.20 -2.58
N GLY A 60 -3.44 -9.36 -3.15
CA GLY A 60 -4.13 -8.26 -3.82
C GLY A 60 -4.29 -7.09 -2.86
N LYS A 61 -4.12 -5.86 -3.35
CA LYS A 61 -4.47 -4.67 -2.56
C LYS A 61 -5.96 -4.74 -2.24
N THR A 62 -6.35 -4.49 -0.99
CA THR A 62 -7.75 -4.36 -0.64
C THR A 62 -8.30 -3.10 -1.29
N LEU A 63 -9.44 -3.19 -1.99
CA LEU A 63 -10.07 -2.02 -2.62
C LEU A 63 -10.44 -0.94 -1.59
N MET A 64 -10.56 -1.30 -0.32
CA MET A 64 -10.84 -0.38 0.78
C MET A 64 -9.68 0.57 1.11
N ALA A 65 -8.45 0.21 0.75
CA ALA A 65 -7.26 1.03 1.05
C ALA A 65 -7.28 2.42 0.39
N ARG A 66 -8.15 2.63 -0.61
CA ARG A 66 -8.33 3.93 -1.28
C ARG A 66 -9.16 4.94 -0.49
N TYR A 67 -9.85 4.50 0.57
CA TYR A 67 -10.72 5.37 1.35
C TYR A 67 -10.01 5.89 2.60
N GLY A 68 -10.25 7.15 2.94
CA GLY A 68 -9.49 7.83 3.98
C GLY A 68 -9.78 7.36 5.41
N ARG A 69 -10.89 6.63 5.63
CA ARG A 69 -11.21 5.98 6.93
C ARG A 69 -10.43 4.68 7.15
N TYR A 70 -9.88 4.07 6.10
CA TYR A 70 -9.26 2.75 6.17
C TYR A 70 -8.04 2.72 7.08
N SER A 71 -7.18 3.74 7.02
CA SER A 71 -5.98 3.81 7.86
C SER A 71 -6.33 3.84 9.34
N ARG A 72 -7.29 4.69 9.74
CA ARG A 72 -7.76 4.80 11.12
C ARG A 72 -8.43 3.52 11.60
N MET A 73 -9.22 2.87 10.75
CA MET A 73 -9.81 1.56 11.07
C MET A 73 -8.71 0.53 11.37
N GLN A 74 -7.64 0.48 10.57
CA GLN A 74 -6.51 -0.41 10.83
C GLN A 74 -5.80 -0.09 12.15
N SER A 75 -5.56 1.19 12.44
CA SER A 75 -4.98 1.61 13.72
C SER A 75 -5.83 1.14 14.90
N LEU A 76 -7.15 1.30 14.86
CA LEU A 76 -8.06 0.85 15.92
C LEU A 76 -8.02 -0.68 16.10
N LEU A 77 -7.95 -1.44 15.02
CA LEU A 77 -7.82 -2.91 15.09
C LEU A 77 -6.45 -3.33 15.67
N ILE A 78 -5.40 -2.54 15.47
CA ILE A 78 -4.11 -2.76 16.11
C ILE A 78 -4.22 -2.48 17.62
N GLU A 79 -4.81 -1.35 18.02
CA GLU A 79 -5.03 -1.02 19.44
C GLU A 79 -5.84 -2.10 20.16
N PHE A 80 -6.89 -2.63 19.53
CA PHE A 80 -7.64 -3.76 20.07
C PHE A 80 -6.76 -5.00 20.31
N ARG A 81 -5.87 -5.34 19.35
CA ARG A 81 -4.97 -6.50 19.51
C ARG A 81 -3.98 -6.31 20.65
N LEU A 82 -3.62 -5.06 20.97
CA LEU A 82 -2.69 -4.74 22.05
C LEU A 82 -3.38 -4.69 23.42
N THR A 83 -4.60 -4.14 23.48
CA THR A 83 -5.29 -3.81 24.74
C THR A 83 -6.41 -4.79 25.10
N GLY A 84 -7.02 -5.46 24.11
CA GLY A 84 -8.23 -6.27 24.30
C GLY A 84 -9.52 -5.44 24.45
N GLU A 85 -9.44 -4.11 24.34
CA GLU A 85 -10.58 -3.22 24.58
C GLU A 85 -11.58 -3.19 23.42
N TRP A 86 -12.80 -3.68 23.68
CA TRP A 86 -13.88 -3.78 22.69
C TRP A 86 -14.33 -2.44 22.11
N TRP A 87 -14.09 -1.34 22.83
CA TRP A 87 -14.34 0.01 22.34
C TRP A 87 -13.68 0.29 20.98
N TYR A 88 -12.45 -0.17 20.77
CA TYR A 88 -11.74 0.02 19.52
C TYR A 88 -12.36 -0.77 18.36
N VAL A 89 -12.87 -1.98 18.64
CA VAL A 89 -13.61 -2.78 17.66
C VAL A 89 -14.90 -2.10 17.26
N TYR A 90 -15.64 -1.58 18.23
CA TYR A 90 -16.87 -0.82 17.97
C TYR A 90 -16.61 0.40 17.08
N GLN A 91 -15.59 1.20 17.40
CA GLN A 91 -15.19 2.33 16.56
C GLN A 91 -14.77 1.91 15.15
N ALA A 92 -13.98 0.84 15.03
CA ALA A 92 -13.57 0.31 13.73
C ALA A 92 -14.77 -0.16 12.89
N SER A 93 -15.77 -0.79 13.51
CA SER A 93 -17.01 -1.21 12.84
C SER A 93 -17.76 -0.01 12.26
N ARG A 94 -17.93 1.05 13.05
CA ARG A 94 -18.60 2.28 12.58
C ARG A 94 -17.88 2.93 11.41
N LEU A 95 -16.55 2.94 11.41
CA LEU A 95 -15.76 3.44 10.28
C LEU A 95 -15.92 2.56 9.03
N LYS A 96 -16.02 1.24 9.21
CA LYS A 96 -16.23 0.29 8.12
C LYS A 96 -17.59 0.46 7.45
N GLU A 97 -18.65 0.65 8.23
CA GLU A 97 -20.01 0.88 7.71
C GLU A 97 -20.11 2.15 6.85
N ARG A 98 -19.32 3.17 7.18
CA ARG A 98 -19.32 4.47 6.48
C ARG A 98 -18.13 4.65 5.54
N MET A 99 -17.45 3.57 5.18
CA MET A 99 -16.18 3.62 4.44
C MET A 99 -16.27 4.39 3.12
N THR A 100 -17.34 4.15 2.36
CA THR A 100 -17.59 4.75 1.04
C THR A 100 -18.37 6.06 1.10
N GLN A 101 -18.91 6.40 2.27
CA GLN A 101 -19.76 7.58 2.42
C GLN A 101 -18.91 8.85 2.49
N PRO A 102 -19.31 9.96 1.85
CA PRO A 102 -18.64 11.24 2.03
C PRO A 102 -18.70 11.67 3.50
N TYR A 103 -17.73 12.45 3.96
CA TYR A 103 -17.84 13.10 5.27
C TYR A 103 -18.82 14.27 5.15
N ARG A 104 -19.51 14.55 6.26
CA ARG A 104 -20.41 15.69 6.38
C ARG A 104 -19.97 16.49 7.59
N VAL A 105 -19.29 17.60 7.36
CA VAL A 105 -18.86 18.50 8.42
C VAL A 105 -19.98 19.51 8.64
N GLN A 106 -20.61 19.44 9.81
CA GLN A 106 -21.66 20.37 10.19
C GLN A 106 -21.09 21.39 11.16
N MET A 107 -21.36 22.67 10.91
CA MET A 107 -20.97 23.78 11.77
C MET A 107 -22.18 24.63 12.10
N THR A 108 -22.27 25.06 13.35
CA THR A 108 -23.30 25.97 13.83
C THR A 108 -22.63 27.24 14.34
N LEU A 109 -23.01 28.39 13.80
CA LEU A 109 -22.51 29.70 14.21
C LEU A 109 -23.68 30.67 14.33
N ALA A 110 -23.80 31.34 15.48
CA ALA A 110 -24.85 32.32 15.76
C ALA A 110 -26.28 31.85 15.39
N GLY A 111 -26.60 30.57 15.64
CA GLY A 111 -27.91 29.98 15.33
C GLY A 111 -28.11 29.52 13.88
N ALA A 112 -27.19 29.83 12.97
CA ALA A 112 -27.20 29.30 11.61
C ALA A 112 -26.38 28.01 11.52
N GLN A 113 -26.90 26.99 10.83
CA GLN A 113 -26.21 25.74 10.58
C GLN A 113 -25.83 25.62 9.11
N ARG A 114 -24.61 25.15 8.83
CA ARG A 114 -24.15 24.82 7.47
C ARG A 114 -23.48 23.46 7.45
N GLU A 115 -23.66 22.75 6.34
CA GLU A 115 -23.08 21.43 6.10
C GLU A 115 -22.12 21.48 4.91
N TYR A 116 -20.94 20.90 5.07
CA TYR A 116 -19.91 20.83 4.06
C TYR A 116 -19.56 19.37 3.77
N PRO A 117 -19.90 18.85 2.58
CA PRO A 117 -19.56 17.49 2.20
C PRO A 117 -18.07 17.42 1.78
N LEU A 118 -17.37 16.38 2.24
CA LEU A 118 -16.00 16.07 1.82
C LEU A 118 -15.92 14.66 1.21
N PRO A 119 -15.02 14.43 0.23
CA PRO A 119 -14.87 13.12 -0.40
C PRO A 119 -14.55 11.99 0.59
N ALA A 120 -15.03 10.78 0.33
CA ALA A 120 -14.76 9.60 1.18
C ALA A 120 -13.28 9.17 1.16
N GLN A 121 -12.55 9.55 0.12
CA GLN A 121 -11.12 9.29 -0.06
C GLN A 121 -10.26 10.15 0.88
N THR A 122 -10.79 11.29 1.35
CA THR A 122 -10.05 12.20 2.22
C THR A 122 -9.67 11.51 3.54
N PRO A 123 -8.37 11.48 3.90
CA PRO A 123 -7.90 10.89 5.15
C PRO A 123 -8.63 11.47 6.36
N ILE A 124 -9.17 10.60 7.24
CA ILE A 124 -9.96 11.05 8.40
C ILE A 124 -9.15 11.95 9.34
N ALA A 125 -7.84 11.72 9.48
CA ALA A 125 -6.96 12.56 10.29
C ALA A 125 -6.87 14.01 9.76
N LEU A 126 -7.00 14.22 8.44
CA LEU A 126 -7.05 15.57 7.87
C LEU A 126 -8.40 16.22 8.11
N VAL A 127 -9.49 15.44 8.04
CA VAL A 127 -10.85 15.91 8.38
C VAL A 127 -10.91 16.32 9.86
N GLU A 128 -10.36 15.51 10.77
CA GLU A 128 -10.29 15.83 12.20
C GLU A 128 -9.53 17.14 12.44
N LYS A 129 -8.38 17.35 11.77
CA LYS A 129 -7.63 18.62 11.83
C LYS A 129 -8.40 19.82 11.26
N LEU A 130 -9.17 19.60 10.19
CA LEU A 130 -10.02 20.65 9.62
C LEU A 130 -11.13 21.03 10.60
N VAL A 131 -11.79 20.05 11.21
CA VAL A 131 -12.86 20.27 12.20
C VAL A 131 -12.32 21.02 13.41
N THR A 132 -11.15 20.65 13.95
CA THR A 132 -10.55 21.38 15.08
C THR A 132 -10.16 22.81 14.70
N LYS A 133 -9.67 23.04 13.48
CA LYS A 133 -9.35 24.39 12.98
C LYS A 133 -10.61 25.25 12.83
N ILE A 134 -11.67 24.71 12.25
CA ILE A 134 -12.93 25.42 12.01
C ILE A 134 -13.65 25.73 13.32
N ALA A 135 -13.54 24.86 14.34
CA ALA A 135 -14.20 25.04 15.63
C ALA A 135 -13.79 26.34 16.37
N VAL A 136 -12.63 26.92 16.06
CA VAL A 136 -12.14 28.15 16.68
C VAL A 136 -12.60 29.40 15.93
N LEU A 137 -13.05 29.25 14.67
CA LEU A 137 -13.42 30.38 13.81
C LEU A 137 -14.80 30.92 14.20
N GLN A 138 -14.91 32.25 14.21
CA GLN A 138 -16.13 32.96 14.62
C GLN A 138 -16.89 33.60 13.45
N SER A 139 -16.37 33.48 12.23
CA SER A 139 -16.87 34.17 11.05
C SER A 139 -17.06 33.21 9.87
N TRP A 140 -18.22 33.26 9.22
CA TRP A 140 -18.53 32.42 8.06
C TRP A 140 -17.52 32.56 6.89
N PRO A 141 -17.09 33.77 6.49
CA PRO A 141 -16.02 33.96 5.50
C PRO A 141 -14.72 33.20 5.81
N GLU A 142 -14.29 33.17 7.07
CA GLU A 142 -13.06 32.48 7.47
C GLU A 142 -13.20 30.96 7.34
N VAL A 143 -14.39 30.45 7.68
CA VAL A 143 -14.74 29.03 7.55
C VAL A 143 -14.75 28.63 6.09
N GLU A 144 -15.38 29.43 5.22
CA GLU A 144 -15.41 29.19 3.78
C GLU A 144 -14.00 29.21 3.17
N ALA A 145 -13.16 30.17 3.58
CA ALA A 145 -11.76 30.23 3.15
C ALA A 145 -10.97 28.99 3.60
N ALA A 146 -11.16 28.52 4.83
CA ALA A 146 -10.49 27.33 5.35
C ALA A 146 -10.91 26.05 4.60
N ILE A 147 -12.19 25.90 4.27
CA ILE A 147 -12.72 24.76 3.52
C ILE A 147 -12.28 24.82 2.06
N SER A 148 -12.30 26.00 1.43
CA SER A 148 -11.80 26.21 0.08
C SER A 148 -10.33 25.82 -0.05
N ALA A 149 -9.48 26.30 0.87
CA ALA A 149 -8.06 25.95 0.92
C ALA A 149 -7.84 24.44 1.09
N PHE A 150 -8.69 23.79 1.91
CA PHE A 150 -8.64 22.34 2.10
C PHE A 150 -9.03 21.56 0.84
N ASN A 151 -10.06 22.01 0.13
CA ASN A 151 -10.50 21.38 -1.12
C ASN A 151 -9.44 21.52 -2.23
N GLN A 152 -8.79 22.67 -2.36
CA GLN A 152 -7.68 22.85 -3.31
C GLN A 152 -6.55 21.86 -3.07
N TYR A 153 -6.15 21.66 -1.80
CA TYR A 153 -5.08 20.72 -1.45
C TYR A 153 -5.47 19.26 -1.73
N THR A 154 -6.73 18.89 -1.49
CA THR A 154 -7.23 17.52 -1.65
C THR A 154 -7.54 17.11 -3.09
N HIS A 155 -7.80 18.05 -3.99
CA HIS A 155 -8.01 17.77 -5.42
C HIS A 155 -6.71 17.65 -6.24
N ILE A 156 -5.59 18.15 -5.71
CA ILE A 156 -4.27 18.10 -6.38
C ILE A 156 -3.51 16.79 -6.05
N SER A 157 -3.98 16.02 -5.05
CA SER A 157 -3.32 14.81 -4.51
C SER A 157 -3.95 13.51 -5.03
#